data_AF-A0A7C3AX78-F1
#
_entry.id   AF-A0A7C3AX78-F1
#
_cell.length_a   1.000
_cell.length_b   1.000
_cell.length_c   1.000
_cell.angle_alpha   90.00
_cell.angle_beta   90.00
_cell.angle_gamma   90.00
#
_symmetry.space_group_name_H-M   'P 1'
#
loop_
_entity.id
_entity.type
_entity.pdbx_description
1 polymer ?
#
loop_
_entity_poly.entity_id
_entity_poly.type
_entity_poly.pdbx_seq_one_letter_code
_entity_poly.pdbx_strand_id
1 'polypeptide(L)'
;MKEVLSNPDLVAYCGLYCGACRSYLRDKCPGCHENEKAKWCKIRVCCIDNKYLSCADCQQYDNLKDCKLFNNFMAKIFSFIFRSDRPACIQQIRELGIQGHADNMAETKRQSIKR
;
A
#
# COMPACT_ATOMS: atom_id res chain seq x y z
N MET A 1 -18.42 11.04 4.46
CA MET A 1 -17.27 10.21 4.03
C MET A 1 -16.17 11.19 3.71
N LYS A 2 -14.93 11.00 4.20
CA LYS A 2 -13.82 11.93 3.90
C LYS A 2 -13.66 12.11 2.40
N GLU A 3 -13.09 13.24 2.00
CA GLU A 3 -12.63 13.42 0.64
C GLU A 3 -11.35 12.62 0.39
N VAL A 4 -11.18 12.17 -0.85
CA VAL A 4 -9.92 11.56 -1.27
C VAL A 4 -8.97 12.70 -1.61
N LEU A 5 -8.06 12.97 -0.68
CA LEU A 5 -7.00 13.96 -0.85
C LEU A 5 -5.71 13.25 -1.29
N SER A 6 -4.76 13.97 -1.90
CA SER A 6 -3.41 13.46 -2.07
C SER A 6 -2.63 13.62 -0.76
N ASN A 7 -2.20 12.50 -0.20
CA ASN A 7 -1.38 12.47 1.01
C ASN A 7 -0.44 11.25 0.99
N PRO A 8 0.89 11.44 0.96
CA PRO A 8 1.86 10.35 0.91
C PRO A 8 1.81 9.47 2.16
N ASP A 9 1.43 9.98 3.33
CA ASP A 9 1.31 9.21 4.58
C ASP A 9 0.16 8.20 4.54
N LEU A 10 -0.75 8.36 3.57
CA LEU A 10 -1.84 7.43 3.30
C LEU A 10 -1.48 6.38 2.24
N VAL A 11 -0.26 6.37 1.71
CA VAL A 11 0.25 5.25 0.93
C VAL A 11 0.64 4.13 1.89
N ALA A 12 0.02 2.97 1.76
CA ALA A 12 0.33 1.84 2.61
C ALA A 12 1.69 1.22 2.26
N TYR A 13 2.31 0.53 3.22
CA TYR A 13 3.56 -0.20 2.99
C TYR A 13 3.54 -1.14 1.78
N CYS A 14 2.38 -1.72 1.45
CA CYS A 14 2.22 -2.63 0.31
C CYS A 14 1.80 -1.94 -1.01
N GLY A 15 1.80 -0.60 -1.06
CA GLY A 15 1.46 0.21 -2.23
C GLY A 15 -0.04 0.50 -2.41
N LEU A 16 -0.91 0.05 -1.51
CA LEU A 16 -2.31 0.45 -1.57
C LEU A 16 -2.50 1.88 -1.06
N TYR A 17 -3.41 2.63 -1.66
CA TYR A 17 -3.73 3.98 -1.21
C TYR A 17 -4.87 3.99 -0.19
N CYS A 18 -4.53 4.12 1.11
CA CYS A 18 -5.51 4.22 2.18
C CYS A 18 -6.42 5.45 2.05
N GLY A 19 -5.94 6.53 1.43
CA GLY A 19 -6.74 7.75 1.20
C GLY A 19 -7.97 7.51 0.33
N ALA A 20 -8.01 6.44 -0.46
CA ALA A 20 -9.18 6.01 -1.22
C ALA A 20 -9.88 4.76 -0.64
N CYS A 21 -9.43 4.25 0.51
CA CYS A 21 -10.02 3.08 1.15
C CYS A 21 -11.34 3.43 1.86
N ARG A 22 -12.42 2.70 1.57
CA ARG A 22 -13.75 2.93 2.17
C ARG A 22 -13.76 2.94 3.70
N SER A 23 -12.93 2.12 4.35
CA SER A 23 -12.86 2.07 5.82
C SER A 23 -12.19 3.31 6.41
N TYR A 24 -11.12 3.81 5.77
CA TYR A 24 -10.45 5.05 6.16
C TYR A 24 -11.38 6.25 5.97
N LEU A 25 -12.04 6.31 4.81
CA LEU A 25 -12.97 7.37 4.46
C LEU A 25 -14.22 7.43 5.35
N ARG A 26 -14.48 6.39 6.15
CA ARG A 26 -15.59 6.28 7.11
C ARG A 26 -15.12 6.33 8.57
N ASP A 27 -13.86 6.71 8.81
CA ASP A 27 -13.28 6.79 10.16
C ASP A 27 -13.26 5.45 10.93
N LYS A 28 -13.33 4.33 10.20
CA LYS A 28 -13.27 2.98 10.79
C LYS A 28 -11.86 2.40 10.83
N CYS A 29 -10.90 3.04 10.18
CA CYS A 29 -9.51 2.61 10.09
C CYS A 29 -8.60 3.85 10.04
N PRO A 30 -7.49 3.89 10.78
CA PRO A 30 -6.62 5.07 10.83
C PRO A 30 -5.66 5.18 9.63
N GLY A 31 -5.57 4.16 8.76
CA GLY A 31 -4.57 4.09 7.69
C GLY A 31 -3.48 3.07 8.01
N CYS A 32 -2.63 2.71 7.05
CA CYS A 32 -1.70 1.58 7.22
C CYS A 32 -0.59 1.85 8.24
N HIS A 33 0.02 3.03 8.21
CA HIS A 33 1.11 3.42 9.11
C HIS A 33 0.63 3.45 10.57
N GLU A 34 -0.52 4.09 10.81
CA GLU A 34 -1.13 4.26 12.15
C GLU A 34 -1.92 3.04 12.67
N ASN A 35 -2.10 1.97 11.89
CA ASN A 35 -2.87 0.80 12.33
C ASN A 35 -2.04 -0.16 13.20
N GLU A 36 -1.80 0.23 14.45
CA GLU A 36 -1.06 -0.57 15.44
C GLU A 36 -1.69 -1.96 15.72
N LYS A 37 -3.01 -2.09 15.51
CA LYS A 37 -3.74 -3.36 15.68
C LYS A 37 -3.41 -4.37 14.58
N ALA A 38 -2.87 -3.94 13.45
CA ALA A 38 -2.51 -4.81 12.33
C ALA A 38 -1.16 -5.54 12.50
N LYS A 39 -0.83 -6.01 13.70
CA LYS A 39 0.41 -6.74 14.01
C LYS A 39 0.56 -8.04 13.20
N TRP A 40 -0.54 -8.58 12.69
CA TRP A 40 -0.56 -9.76 11.83
C TRP A 40 -0.01 -9.49 10.42
N CYS A 41 0.05 -8.23 9.98
CA CYS A 41 0.52 -7.87 8.65
C CYS A 41 2.05 -7.89 8.57
N LYS A 42 2.62 -9.01 8.09
CA LYS A 42 4.07 -9.19 8.00
C LYS A 42 4.78 -8.17 7.11
N ILE A 43 4.11 -7.63 6.09
CA ILE A 43 4.67 -6.55 5.25
C ILE A 43 4.87 -5.29 6.08
N ARG A 44 3.87 -4.90 6.89
CA ARG A 44 3.95 -3.74 7.77
C ARG A 44 5.08 -3.89 8.78
N VAL A 45 5.16 -5.06 9.43
CA VAL A 45 6.24 -5.36 10.38
C VAL A 45 7.61 -5.22 9.70
N CYS A 46 7.77 -5.86 8.53
CA CYS A 46 9.02 -5.80 7.77
C CYS A 46 9.42 -4.37 7.38
N CYS A 47 8.51 -3.55 6.87
CA CYS A 47 8.82 -2.16 6.52
C CYS A 47 9.17 -1.31 7.75
N ILE A 48 8.48 -1.50 8.87
CA ILE A 48 8.80 -0.79 10.13
C ILE A 48 10.21 -1.16 10.61
N ASP A 49 10.54 -2.45 10.66
CA ASP A 49 11.84 -2.94 11.13
C ASP A 49 12.99 -2.41 10.25
N ASN A 50 12.75 -2.28 8.94
CA ASN A 50 13.71 -1.73 7.99
C ASN A 50 13.64 -0.20 7.81
N LYS A 51 12.74 0.48 8.54
CA LYS A 51 12.50 1.93 8.42
C LYS A 51 12.14 2.38 6.98
N TYR A 52 11.44 1.53 6.25
CA TYR A 52 10.95 1.81 4.90
C TYR A 52 9.58 2.46 4.96
N LEU A 53 9.31 3.41 4.07
CA LEU A 53 7.98 3.99 3.88
C LEU A 53 7.09 3.04 3.08
N SER A 54 7.67 2.23 2.19
CA SER A 54 6.94 1.15 1.51
C SER A 54 7.86 0.03 1.03
N CYS A 55 7.28 -1.05 0.49
CA CYS A 55 8.06 -2.08 -0.20
C CYS A 55 8.83 -1.54 -1.43
N ALA A 56 8.54 -0.32 -1.90
CA ALA A 56 9.33 0.32 -2.95
C ALA A 56 10.78 0.54 -2.51
N ASP A 57 10.99 0.81 -1.22
CA ASP A 57 12.30 1.10 -0.62
C ASP A 57 13.10 -0.18 -0.30
N CYS A 58 12.55 -1.37 -0.61
CA CYS A 58 13.20 -2.63 -0.30
C CYS A 58 14.52 -2.77 -1.07
N GLN A 59 15.62 -2.90 -0.31
CA GLN A 59 16.98 -3.10 -0.85
C GLN A 59 17.42 -4.57 -0.86
N GLN A 60 16.65 -5.47 -0.25
CA GLN A 60 16.99 -6.90 -0.15
C GLN A 60 16.66 -7.68 -1.43
N TYR A 61 15.65 -7.24 -2.19
CA TYR A 61 15.18 -7.92 -3.38
C TYR A 61 15.04 -6.93 -4.53
N ASP A 62 15.79 -7.14 -5.61
CA ASP A 62 15.64 -6.36 -6.85
C ASP A 62 14.22 -6.55 -7.42
N ASN A 63 13.77 -7.80 -7.48
CA ASN A 63 12.43 -8.17 -7.89
C ASN A 63 11.57 -8.53 -6.68
N LEU A 64 10.53 -7.72 -6.43
CA LEU A 64 9.59 -7.97 -5.33
C LEU A 64 8.84 -9.29 -5.44
N LYS A 65 8.81 -9.93 -6.63
CA LYS A 65 8.26 -11.30 -6.80
C LYS A 65 9.03 -12.36 -5.99
N ASP A 66 10.28 -12.09 -5.65
CA ASP A 66 11.13 -13.00 -4.89
C ASP A 66 10.91 -12.85 -3.37
N CYS A 67 10.30 -11.74 -2.95
CA CYS A 67 9.93 -11.52 -1.55
C CYS A 67 8.72 -12.38 -1.16
N LYS A 68 8.95 -13.43 -0.38
CA LYS A 68 7.89 -14.32 0.14
C LYS A 68 6.87 -13.58 1.02
N LEU A 69 7.27 -12.50 1.70
CA LEU A 69 6.35 -11.69 2.51
C LEU A 69 5.37 -10.92 1.62
N PHE A 70 5.85 -10.39 0.49
CA PHE A 70 5.04 -9.62 -0.44
C PHE A 70 4.10 -10.51 -1.28
N ASN A 71 4.59 -11.66 -1.73
CA ASN A 71 3.86 -12.62 -2.58
C ASN A 71 3.15 -13.74 -1.84
N ASN A 72 2.94 -13.59 -0.53
CA ASN A 72 2.36 -14.66 0.28
C ASN A 72 0.89 -14.94 -0.08
N PHE A 73 0.45 -16.18 0.17
CA PHE A 73 -0.87 -16.70 -0.21
C PHE A 73 -2.07 -15.86 0.28
N MET A 74 -2.02 -15.29 1.49
CA MET A 74 -3.08 -14.38 2.01
C MET A 74 -3.22 -13.09 1.19
N ALA A 75 -2.13 -12.65 0.60
CA ALA A 75 -2.07 -11.50 -0.29
C ALA A 75 -2.74 -11.80 -1.65
N LYS A 76 -2.83 -13.08 -2.06
CA LYS A 76 -3.63 -13.54 -3.21
C LYS A 76 -5.13 -13.51 -2.92
N ILE A 77 -5.56 -13.88 -1.71
CA ILE A 77 -6.97 -13.84 -1.29
C ILE A 77 -7.50 -12.40 -1.27
N PHE A 78 -6.77 -11.47 -0.64
CA PHE A 78 -7.17 -10.06 -0.64
C PHE A 78 -7.03 -9.39 -2.01
N SER A 79 -6.03 -9.77 -2.83
CA SER A 79 -5.93 -9.30 -4.22
C SER A 79 -7.12 -9.76 -5.09
N PHE A 80 -7.67 -10.94 -4.83
CA PHE A 80 -8.87 -11.44 -5.51
C PHE A 80 -10.15 -10.71 -5.09
N ILE A 81 -10.27 -10.36 -3.80
CA ILE A 81 -11.44 -9.64 -3.25
C ILE A 81 -11.39 -8.13 -3.60
N PHE A 82 -10.20 -7.51 -3.61
CA PHE A 82 -10.02 -6.08 -3.84
C PHE A 82 -9.60 -5.71 -5.27
N ARG A 83 -9.42 -6.68 -6.18
CA ARG A 83 -8.91 -6.48 -7.57
C ARG A 83 -7.66 -5.58 -7.62
N SER A 84 -6.79 -5.74 -6.62
CA SER A 84 -5.64 -4.85 -6.44
C SER A 84 -4.38 -5.40 -7.09
N ASP A 85 -3.70 -4.57 -7.88
CA ASP A 85 -2.34 -4.79 -8.35
C ASP A 85 -1.29 -4.08 -7.47
N ARG A 86 -0.96 -4.71 -6.33
CA ARG A 86 0.09 -4.21 -5.43
C ARG A 86 1.47 -4.13 -6.09
N PRO A 87 1.95 -5.14 -6.87
CA PRO A 87 3.17 -5.00 -7.65
C PRO A 87 3.20 -3.75 -8.54
N ALA A 88 2.12 -3.48 -9.29
CA ALA A 88 2.05 -2.29 -10.13
C ALA A 88 2.08 -1.00 -9.30
N CYS A 89 1.39 -0.97 -8.15
CA CYS A 89 1.49 0.18 -7.25
C CYS A 89 2.92 0.42 -6.75
N ILE A 90 3.63 -0.63 -6.33
CA ILE A 90 5.02 -0.48 -5.89
C ILE A 90 5.92 -0.01 -7.03
N GLN A 91 5.71 -0.52 -8.25
CA GLN A 91 6.43 -0.05 -9.43
C GLN A 91 6.19 1.45 -9.66
N GLN A 92 4.94 1.90 -9.58
CA GLN A 92 4.61 3.32 -9.73
C GLN A 92 5.24 4.17 -8.62
N ILE A 93 5.33 3.68 -7.37
CA ILE A 93 6.03 4.39 -6.29
C ILE A 93 7.53 4.50 -6.60
N ARG A 94 8.15 3.45 -7.16
CA ARG A 94 9.56 3.50 -7.59
C ARG A 94 9.79 4.52 -8.71
N GLU A 95 8.82 4.68 -9.61
CA GLU A 95 8.91 5.58 -10.76
C GLU A 95 8.59 7.04 -10.43
N LEU A 96 7.53 7.29 -9.66
CA LEU A 96 6.99 8.63 -9.39
C LEU A 96 7.33 9.16 -7.99
N GLY A 97 7.92 8.32 -7.13
CA GLY A 97 8.00 8.56 -5.70
C GLY A 97 6.65 8.38 -4.99
N ILE A 98 6.68 8.39 -3.66
CA ILE A 98 5.50 8.17 -2.83
C ILE A 98 4.44 9.27 -3.02
N GLN A 99 4.87 10.53 -3.20
CA GLN A 99 3.99 11.66 -3.45
C GLN A 99 3.30 11.54 -4.82
N GLY A 100 4.05 11.27 -5.88
CA GLY A 100 3.47 11.12 -7.22
C GLY A 100 2.51 9.94 -7.31
N HIS A 101 2.77 8.85 -6.58
CA HIS A 101 1.78 7.78 -6.43
C HIS A 101 0.52 8.26 -5.69
N ALA A 102 0.65 8.98 -4.57
CA ALA A 102 -0.50 9.53 -3.84
C ALA A 102 -1.34 10.48 -4.71
N ASP A 103 -0.71 11.34 -5.51
CA ASP A 103 -1.36 12.24 -6.45
C ASP A 103 -2.20 11.47 -7.47
N ASN A 104 -1.59 10.48 -8.14
CA ASN A 104 -2.28 9.66 -9.15
C ASN A 104 -3.47 8.89 -8.56
N MET A 105 -3.28 8.32 -7.37
CA MET A 105 -4.30 7.52 -6.69
C MET A 105 -5.45 8.39 -6.16
N ALA A 106 -5.15 9.62 -5.71
CA ALA A 106 -6.15 10.58 -5.28
C ALA A 106 -6.96 11.12 -6.46
N GLU A 107 -6.31 11.52 -7.55
CA GLU A 107 -6.95 11.99 -8.78
C GLU A 107 -7.91 10.94 -9.34
N THR A 108 -7.46 9.68 -9.40
CA THR A 108 -8.29 8.59 -9.92
C THR A 108 -9.27 8.01 -8.89
N LYS A 109 -9.19 8.45 -7.63
CA LYS A 109 -9.98 7.97 -6.49
C LYS A 109 -9.92 6.46 -6.31
N ARG A 110 -8.73 5.88 -6.47
CA ARG A 110 -8.51 4.42 -6.41
C ARG A 110 -7.61 4.03 -5.25
N GLN A 111 -7.91 2.88 -4.66
CA GLN A 111 -7.07 2.26 -3.63
C GLN A 111 -5.91 1.45 -4.24
N SER A 112 -6.05 0.98 -5.48
CA SER A 112 -5.02 0.22 -6.19
C SER A 112 -5.07 0.52 -7.69
N ILE A 113 -3.93 0.38 -8.36
CA ILE A 113 -3.88 0.18 -9.81
C ILE A 113 -4.68 -1.09 -10.13
N LYS A 114 -5.50 -1.02 -11.19
CA LYS A 114 -6.34 -2.15 -11.63
C LYS A 114 -5.47 -3.21 -12.30
N ARG A 115 -5.77 -4.47 -12.03
CA ARG A 115 -5.34 -5.59 -12.86
C ARG A 115 -6.18 -5.70 -14.13
#